data_AF-A0A6B1HQV8-F1
#
_entry.id   AF-A0A6B1HQV8-F1
#
_cell.length_a   1.000
_cell.length_b   1.000
_cell.length_c   1.000
_cell.angle_alpha   90.00
_cell.angle_beta   90.00
_cell.angle_gamma   90.00
#
_symmetry.space_group_name_H-M   'P 1'
#
loop_
_entity.id
_entity.type
_entity.pdbx_description
1 polymer ?
#
loop_
_entity_poly.entity_id
_entity_poly.type
_entity_poly.pdbx_seq_one_letter_code
_entity_poly.pdbx_strand_id
1 'polypeptide(L)'
;MVQSTGARDSAWWAAYWTNFLGEAPPWYKCTIVGFLLVNPFLYLFFGGIVAGWVLVLQFIFTLAMALKCYPLQPGGLLALEALFMGLTTTGIKDETGHLVGGVAYEVLHNWQVILLLVFMVAGIYFMKELLLFTFTKLLVKLRNKALLSVMFCFVAAILSAFLDALTVTAVVISVAVGFYGVYH
;
A
#
# COMPACT_ATOMS: atom_id res chain seq x y z
N MET A 1 29.51 -32.62 -22.33
CA MET A 1 29.06 -32.86 -20.94
C MET A 1 29.55 -31.71 -20.08
N VAL A 2 28.63 -31.15 -19.27
CA VAL A 2 28.85 -30.22 -18.14
C VAL A 2 29.26 -28.78 -18.50
N GLN A 3 28.26 -27.89 -18.63
CA GLN A 3 28.27 -26.50 -18.14
C GLN A 3 26.91 -25.82 -18.47
N SER A 4 25.86 -26.09 -17.69
CA SER A 4 24.68 -25.19 -17.66
C SER A 4 23.83 -25.22 -16.38
N THR A 5 24.28 -25.90 -15.32
CA THR A 5 23.50 -26.02 -14.07
C THR A 5 23.67 -24.82 -13.12
N GLY A 6 24.78 -24.07 -13.18
CA GLY A 6 25.06 -23.02 -12.18
C GLY A 6 24.31 -21.68 -12.33
N ALA A 7 23.74 -21.37 -13.51
CA ALA A 7 23.07 -20.08 -13.73
C ALA A 7 21.58 -20.08 -13.35
N ARG A 8 20.96 -21.27 -13.24
CA ARG A 8 19.55 -21.41 -12.87
C ARG A 8 19.35 -21.25 -11.38
N ASP A 9 20.29 -21.70 -10.55
CA ASP A 9 20.15 -21.71 -9.09
C ASP A 9 20.19 -20.29 -8.50
N SER A 10 21.04 -19.41 -9.06
CA SER A 10 21.04 -17.98 -8.74
C SER A 10 19.79 -17.25 -9.24
N ALA A 11 19.14 -17.75 -10.29
CA ALA A 11 17.95 -17.11 -10.86
C ALA A 11 16.72 -17.27 -9.95
N TRP A 12 16.56 -18.40 -9.28
CA TRP A 12 15.48 -18.59 -8.30
C TRP A 12 15.64 -17.66 -7.10
N TRP A 13 16.85 -17.59 -6.52
CA TRP A 13 17.10 -16.73 -5.37
C TRP A 13 16.95 -15.24 -5.71
N ALA A 14 17.47 -14.82 -6.87
CA ALA A 14 17.27 -13.47 -7.37
C ALA A 14 15.78 -13.18 -7.63
N ALA A 15 15.02 -14.12 -8.18
CA ALA A 15 13.58 -13.97 -8.39
C ALA A 15 12.79 -13.88 -7.08
N TYR A 16 13.13 -14.67 -6.06
CA TYR A 16 12.49 -14.53 -4.74
C TYR A 16 12.82 -13.17 -4.11
N TRP A 17 14.06 -12.69 -4.22
CA TRP A 17 14.47 -11.39 -3.68
C TRP A 17 13.83 -10.20 -4.42
N THR A 18 13.60 -10.31 -5.73
CA THR A 18 12.87 -9.27 -6.49
C THR A 18 11.39 -9.25 -6.15
N ASN A 19 10.77 -10.41 -5.93
CA ASN A 19 9.36 -10.50 -5.53
C ASN A 19 9.12 -10.13 -4.05
N PHE A 20 10.08 -10.38 -3.16
CA PHE A 20 9.98 -10.06 -1.74
C PHE A 20 9.88 -8.54 -1.52
N LEU A 21 8.78 -8.04 -0.94
CA LEU A 21 8.49 -6.60 -0.72
C LEU A 21 8.45 -5.73 -2.01
N GLY A 22 8.30 -6.34 -3.19
CA GLY A 22 8.15 -5.64 -4.47
C GLY A 22 9.34 -4.75 -4.84
N GLU A 23 9.07 -3.58 -5.41
CA GLU A 23 10.05 -2.55 -5.86
C GLU A 23 10.76 -1.81 -4.69
N ALA A 24 10.80 -2.37 -3.49
CA ALA A 24 11.49 -1.74 -2.37
C ALA A 24 13.03 -1.73 -2.60
N PRO A 25 13.74 -0.67 -2.16
CA PRO A 25 15.20 -0.64 -2.23
C PRO A 25 15.83 -1.85 -1.51
N PRO A 26 16.94 -2.41 -2.03
CA PRO A 26 17.54 -3.63 -1.49
C PRO A 26 18.02 -3.46 -0.04
N TRP A 27 18.53 -2.27 0.32
CA TRP A 27 18.93 -1.97 1.69
C TRP A 27 17.75 -2.05 2.67
N TYR A 28 16.57 -1.62 2.24
CA TYR A 28 15.37 -1.64 3.07
C TYR A 28 14.87 -3.07 3.28
N LYS A 29 14.90 -3.90 2.22
CA LYS A 29 14.60 -5.34 2.35
C LYS A 29 15.53 -6.01 3.37
N CYS A 30 16.84 -5.73 3.31
CA CYS A 30 17.80 -6.24 4.28
C CYS A 30 17.50 -5.74 5.71
N THR A 31 17.15 -4.46 5.89
CA THR A 31 16.81 -3.91 7.20
C THR A 31 15.58 -4.59 7.80
N ILE A 32 14.53 -4.83 7.02
CA ILE A 32 13.32 -5.52 7.49
C ILE A 32 13.64 -6.96 7.89
N VAL A 33 14.40 -7.70 7.07
CA VAL A 33 14.85 -9.05 7.43
C VAL A 33 15.70 -9.02 8.72
N GLY A 34 16.56 -8.01 8.87
CA GLY A 34 17.33 -7.80 10.10
C GLY A 34 16.44 -7.57 11.32
N PHE A 35 15.40 -6.76 11.20
CA PHE A 35 14.42 -6.52 12.27
C PHE A 35 13.69 -7.80 12.68
N LEU A 36 13.24 -8.60 11.71
CA LEU A 36 12.62 -9.91 11.95
C LEU A 36 13.56 -10.92 12.62
N LEU A 37 14.88 -10.78 12.44
CA LEU A 37 15.83 -11.64 13.14
C LEU A 37 16.12 -11.12 14.54
N VAL A 38 16.22 -9.80 14.72
CA VAL A 38 16.57 -9.16 16.00
C VAL A 38 15.44 -9.28 17.02
N ASN A 39 14.18 -9.21 16.60
CA ASN A 39 13.02 -9.21 17.49
C ASN A 39 12.89 -10.49 18.35
N PRO A 40 13.03 -11.72 17.82
CA PRO A 40 12.96 -12.93 18.62
C PRO A 40 14.15 -13.07 19.58
N PHE A 41 15.34 -12.60 19.17
CA PHE A 41 16.50 -12.55 20.07
C PHE A 41 16.25 -11.58 21.23
N LEU A 42 15.75 -10.37 20.95
CA LEU A 42 15.40 -9.41 21.99
C LEU A 42 14.36 -9.95 22.97
N TYR A 43 13.35 -10.64 22.46
CA TYR A 43 12.34 -11.28 23.28
C TYR A 43 12.93 -12.32 24.23
N LEU A 44 13.87 -13.16 23.74
CA LEU A 44 14.50 -14.21 24.54
C LEU A 44 15.46 -13.66 25.61
N PHE A 45 16.23 -12.62 25.31
CA PHE A 45 17.27 -12.10 26.21
C PHE A 45 16.80 -10.98 27.15
N PHE A 46 15.88 -10.12 26.70
CA PHE A 46 15.46 -8.90 27.42
C PHE A 46 13.98 -8.91 27.82
N GLY A 47 13.22 -9.94 27.44
CA GLY A 47 11.81 -10.11 27.78
C GLY A 47 10.84 -9.27 26.92
N GLY A 48 9.55 -9.49 27.14
CA GLY A 48 8.48 -8.94 26.29
C GLY A 48 8.33 -7.42 26.29
N ILE A 49 8.63 -6.74 27.40
CA ILE A 49 8.47 -5.28 27.51
C ILE A 49 9.48 -4.56 26.61
N VAL A 50 10.76 -4.94 26.67
CA VAL A 50 11.82 -4.33 25.86
C VAL A 50 11.62 -4.66 24.38
N ALA A 51 11.31 -5.92 24.07
CA ALA A 51 11.01 -6.35 22.70
C ALA A 51 9.82 -5.59 22.11
N GLY A 52 8.76 -5.35 22.89
CA GLY A 52 7.60 -4.57 22.46
C GLY A 52 7.94 -3.11 22.12
N TRP A 53 8.70 -2.42 22.97
CA TRP A 53 9.13 -1.04 22.69
C TRP A 53 10.02 -0.93 21.45
N VAL A 54 10.94 -1.88 21.29
CA VAL A 54 11.80 -1.93 20.10
C VAL A 54 10.97 -2.22 18.84
N LEU A 55 9.99 -3.11 18.92
CA LEU A 55 9.09 -3.42 17.80
C LEU A 55 8.23 -2.20 17.41
N VAL A 56 7.75 -1.41 18.38
CA VAL A 56 7.05 -0.14 18.10
C VAL A 56 7.96 0.84 17.35
N LEU A 57 9.22 0.99 17.78
CA LEU A 57 10.19 1.85 17.09
C LEU A 57 10.45 1.38 15.65
N GLN A 58 10.61 0.07 15.43
CA GLN A 58 10.76 -0.50 14.11
C GLN A 58 9.51 -0.28 13.24
N PHE A 59 8.31 -0.43 13.82
CA PHE A 59 7.06 -0.18 13.12
C PHE A 59 6.95 1.28 12.65
N ILE A 60 7.27 2.24 13.51
CA ILE A 60 7.31 3.67 13.14
C ILE A 60 8.34 3.91 12.02
N PHE A 61 9.51 3.28 12.10
CA PHE A 61 10.50 3.35 11.01
C PHE A 61 9.93 2.82 9.68
N THR A 62 9.18 1.71 9.70
CA THR A 62 8.54 1.19 8.47
C THR A 62 7.47 2.14 7.92
N LEU A 63 6.69 2.80 8.78
CA LEU A 63 5.71 3.80 8.36
C LEU A 63 6.38 5.04 7.74
N ALA A 64 7.46 5.52 8.34
CA ALA A 64 8.22 6.65 7.79
C ALA A 64 8.81 6.34 6.41
N MET A 65 9.28 5.10 6.20
CA MET A 65 9.81 4.65 4.91
C MET A 65 8.72 4.36 3.87
N ALA A 66 7.51 3.97 4.30
CA ALA A 66 6.37 3.77 3.42
C ALA A 66 5.97 5.05 2.66
N LEU A 67 6.17 6.23 3.26
CA LEU A 67 5.95 7.53 2.60
C LEU A 67 6.86 7.78 1.38
N LYS A 68 8.02 7.11 1.33
CA LYS A 68 8.95 7.21 0.19
C LYS A 68 8.89 6.03 -0.77
N CYS A 69 8.65 4.82 -0.28
CA CYS A 69 8.82 3.61 -1.09
C CYS A 69 7.50 2.91 -1.47
N TYR A 70 6.36 3.25 -0.87
CA TYR A 70 5.08 2.54 -1.03
C TYR A 70 4.95 1.08 -0.50
N PRO A 71 5.92 0.38 0.15
CA PRO A 71 5.62 -0.91 0.74
C PRO A 71 5.07 -0.72 2.15
N LEU A 72 3.75 -0.81 2.31
CA LEU A 72 3.10 -0.88 3.64
C LEU A 72 3.12 -2.32 4.23
N GLN A 73 3.38 -3.32 3.38
CA GLN A 73 3.52 -4.74 3.74
C GLN A 73 4.53 -5.08 4.86
N PRO A 74 5.73 -4.45 4.96
CA PRO A 74 6.73 -4.84 5.97
C PRO A 74 6.29 -4.49 7.40
N GLY A 75 5.50 -3.42 7.59
CA GLY A 75 4.91 -3.12 8.89
C GLY A 75 3.93 -4.21 9.34
N GLY A 76 3.15 -4.76 8.39
CA GLY A 76 2.30 -5.93 8.64
C GLY A 76 3.09 -7.20 8.97
N LEU A 77 4.28 -7.37 8.39
CA LEU A 77 5.17 -8.49 8.68
C LEU A 77 5.69 -8.44 10.13
N LEU A 78 6.09 -7.26 10.61
CA LEU A 78 6.47 -7.03 12.01
C LEU A 78 5.29 -7.24 12.97
N ALA A 79 4.08 -6.82 12.58
CA ALA A 79 2.88 -7.04 13.38
C ALA A 79 2.52 -8.54 13.49
N LEU A 80 2.70 -9.31 12.41
CA LEU A 80 2.56 -10.78 12.44
C LEU A 80 3.62 -11.43 13.31
N GLU A 81 4.85 -10.94 13.28
CA GLU A 81 5.91 -11.42 14.14
C GLU A 81 5.59 -11.20 15.63
N ALA A 82 5.09 -10.01 15.99
CA ALA A 82 4.62 -9.71 17.35
C ALA A 82 3.54 -10.69 17.83
N LEU A 83 2.66 -11.07 16.90
CA LEU A 83 1.59 -12.04 17.13
C LEU A 83 2.15 -13.44 17.39
N PHE A 84 3.13 -13.89 16.61
CA PHE A 84 3.79 -15.19 16.80
C PHE A 84 4.64 -15.25 18.07
N MET A 85 5.29 -14.14 18.45
CA MET A 85 6.05 -14.04 19.70
C MET A 85 5.16 -13.97 20.95
N GLY A 86 3.84 -13.83 20.80
CA GLY A 86 2.91 -13.72 21.93
C GLY A 86 2.97 -12.38 22.66
N LEU A 87 3.52 -11.33 22.03
CA LEU A 87 3.47 -9.96 22.55
C LEU A 87 2.05 -9.39 22.52
N THR A 88 1.19 -9.96 21.68
CA THR A 88 -0.23 -9.64 21.58
C THR A 88 -1.07 -10.92 21.66
N THR A 89 -2.23 -10.84 22.30
CA THR A 89 -3.17 -11.96 22.35
C THR A 89 -3.84 -12.11 20.98
N THR A 90 -3.66 -13.26 20.34
CA THR A 90 -4.31 -13.67 19.07
C THR A 90 -5.83 -13.82 19.19
N GLY A 91 -6.33 -13.87 20.42
CA GLY A 91 -7.73 -14.00 20.80
C GLY A 91 -7.91 -15.25 21.64
N ILE A 92 -8.54 -15.12 22.81
CA ILE A 92 -8.89 -16.27 23.65
C ILE A 92 -10.10 -16.92 22.97
N LYS A 93 -10.00 -18.20 22.59
CA LYS A 93 -11.20 -18.95 22.16
C LYS A 93 -12.03 -19.23 23.41
N ASP A 94 -13.21 -18.65 23.47
CA ASP A 94 -14.22 -19.00 24.47
C ASP A 94 -14.76 -20.42 24.21
N GLU A 95 -15.41 -21.01 25.20
CA GLU A 95 -15.90 -22.39 25.24
C GLU A 95 -16.93 -22.71 24.14
N THR A 96 -17.52 -21.67 23.54
CA THR A 96 -18.42 -21.71 22.38
C THR A 96 -17.73 -21.60 21.02
N GLY A 97 -16.39 -21.52 20.99
CA GLY A 97 -15.59 -21.36 19.78
C GLY A 97 -15.51 -19.94 19.24
N HIS A 98 -16.07 -18.94 19.95
CA HIS A 98 -15.99 -17.52 19.60
C HIS A 98 -14.64 -16.95 20.08
N LEU A 99 -14.00 -16.12 19.25
CA LEU A 99 -12.79 -15.39 19.64
C LEU A 99 -13.19 -14.20 20.54
N VAL A 100 -12.86 -14.26 21.82
CA VAL A 100 -13.13 -13.21 22.81
C VAL A 100 -11.81 -12.48 23.14
N GLY A 101 -11.76 -11.20 22.81
CA GLY A 101 -10.57 -10.35 22.96
C GLY A 101 -9.50 -10.56 21.89
N GLY A 102 -8.49 -9.68 21.86
CA GLY A 102 -7.32 -9.79 20.98
C GLY A 102 -7.47 -9.18 19.58
N VAL A 103 -6.43 -9.38 18.75
CA VAL A 103 -6.31 -8.75 17.42
C VAL A 103 -7.43 -9.19 16.47
N ALA A 104 -7.87 -10.45 16.53
CA ALA A 104 -8.91 -10.97 15.63
C ALA A 104 -10.30 -10.33 15.85
N TYR A 105 -10.66 -10.06 17.12
CA TYR A 105 -11.92 -9.39 17.45
C TYR A 105 -11.94 -7.95 16.91
N GLU A 106 -10.84 -7.21 17.10
CA GLU A 106 -10.70 -5.84 16.60
C GLU A 106 -10.79 -5.78 15.07
N VAL A 107 -10.15 -6.72 14.37
CA VAL A 107 -10.20 -6.82 12.90
C VAL A 107 -11.62 -7.11 12.42
N LEU A 108 -12.37 -8.00 13.08
CA LEU A 108 -13.75 -8.30 12.71
C LEU A 108 -14.69 -7.12 12.98
N HIS A 109 -14.50 -6.40 14.09
CA HIS A 109 -15.26 -5.19 14.37
C HIS A 109 -14.98 -4.11 13.33
N ASN A 110 -13.72 -3.90 12.95
CA ASN A 110 -13.33 -2.86 12.01
C ASN A 110 -13.39 -3.32 10.53
N TRP A 111 -13.89 -4.53 10.29
CA TRP A 111 -13.96 -5.16 8.96
C TRP A 111 -14.74 -4.30 7.95
N GLN A 112 -15.84 -3.70 8.40
CA GLN A 112 -16.64 -2.79 7.57
C GLN A 112 -15.80 -1.61 7.07
N VAL A 113 -15.02 -0.98 7.96
CA VAL A 113 -14.18 0.17 7.62
C VAL A 113 -13.05 -0.25 6.70
N ILE A 114 -12.39 -1.39 6.94
CA ILE A 114 -11.33 -1.91 6.08
C ILE A 114 -11.86 -2.16 4.65
N LEU A 115 -13.03 -2.80 4.53
CA LEU A 115 -13.67 -3.00 3.23
C LEU A 115 -14.04 -1.67 2.55
N LEU A 116 -14.55 -0.70 3.31
CA LEU A 116 -14.83 0.64 2.79
C LEU A 116 -13.55 1.34 2.31
N LEU A 117 -12.43 1.24 3.04
CA LEU A 117 -11.15 1.82 2.66
C LEU A 117 -10.56 1.15 1.41
N VAL A 118 -10.59 -0.19 1.32
CA VAL A 118 -10.14 -0.92 0.13
C VAL A 118 -11.00 -0.59 -1.07
N PHE A 119 -12.32 -0.56 -0.91
CA PHE A 119 -13.26 -0.16 -1.95
C PHE A 119 -13.05 1.28 -2.39
N MET A 120 -12.82 2.20 -1.45
CA MET A 120 -12.53 3.61 -1.74
C MET A 120 -11.24 3.76 -2.55
N VAL A 121 -10.15 3.10 -2.15
CA VAL A 121 -8.88 3.12 -2.90
C VAL A 121 -9.09 2.55 -4.30
N ALA A 122 -9.71 1.38 -4.43
CA ALA A 122 -10.00 0.78 -5.73
C ALA A 122 -10.88 1.70 -6.61
N GLY A 123 -11.88 2.35 -6.01
CA GLY A 123 -12.77 3.30 -6.68
C GLY A 123 -12.03 4.53 -7.21
N ILE A 124 -11.11 5.12 -6.44
CA ILE A 124 -10.29 6.25 -6.89
C ILE A 124 -9.40 5.86 -8.07
N TYR A 125 -8.73 4.69 -8.02
CA TYR A 125 -7.87 4.23 -9.11
C TYR A 125 -8.66 4.03 -10.41
N PHE A 126 -9.83 3.39 -10.33
CA PHE A 126 -10.72 3.22 -11.47
C PHE A 126 -11.19 4.56 -12.06
N MET A 127 -11.66 5.48 -11.20
CA MET A 127 -12.20 6.76 -11.63
C MET A 127 -11.12 7.69 -12.22
N LYS A 128 -9.88 7.62 -11.73
CA LYS A 128 -8.73 8.34 -12.31
C LYS A 128 -8.45 7.90 -13.75
N GLU A 129 -8.43 6.59 -14.02
CA GLU A 129 -8.18 6.08 -15.37
C GLU A 129 -9.31 6.44 -16.35
N LEU A 130 -10.56 6.33 -15.89
CA LEU A 130 -11.75 6.72 -16.67
C LEU A 130 -11.71 8.21 -17.02
N LEU A 131 -11.31 9.07 -16.08
CA LEU A 131 -11.17 10.50 -16.29
C LEU A 131 -10.12 10.84 -17.36
N LEU A 132 -8.91 10.28 -17.24
CA LEU A 132 -7.82 10.53 -18.19
C LEU A 132 -8.19 10.04 -19.59
N PHE A 133 -8.83 8.88 -19.69
CA PHE A 133 -9.32 8.34 -20.95
C PHE A 133 -10.38 9.26 -21.59
N THR A 134 -11.35 9.71 -20.80
CA THR A 134 -12.41 10.61 -21.27
C THR A 134 -11.86 11.94 -21.75
N PHE A 135 -10.95 12.56 -21.00
CA PHE A 135 -10.34 13.82 -21.40
C PHE A 135 -9.49 13.71 -22.66
N THR A 136 -8.72 12.64 -22.82
CA THR A 136 -7.93 12.40 -24.04
C THR A 136 -8.84 12.24 -25.26
N LYS A 137 -9.92 11.46 -25.14
CA LYS A 137 -10.92 11.31 -26.20
C LYS A 137 -11.64 12.62 -26.53
N LEU A 138 -11.94 13.43 -25.52
CA LEU A 138 -12.60 14.72 -25.70
C LEU A 138 -11.72 15.70 -26.49
N LEU A 139 -10.41 15.73 -26.18
CA LEU A 139 -9.44 16.58 -26.86
C LEU A 139 -9.23 16.20 -28.33
N VAL A 140 -9.17 14.90 -28.64
CA VAL A 140 -8.96 14.44 -30.01
C VAL A 140 -10.21 14.65 -30.88
N LYS A 141 -11.41 14.59 -30.28
CA LYS A 141 -12.67 14.62 -31.03
C LYS A 141 -13.19 16.04 -31.30
N LEU A 142 -12.81 17.04 -30.48
CA LEU A 142 -13.35 18.40 -30.57
C LEU A 142 -12.34 19.39 -31.14
N ARG A 143 -12.63 19.88 -32.35
CA ARG A 143 -11.82 20.87 -33.08
C ARG A 143 -12.04 22.33 -32.60
N ASN A 144 -13.13 22.60 -31.88
CA ASN A 144 -13.54 23.96 -31.51
C ASN A 144 -13.23 24.29 -30.03
N LYS A 145 -12.47 25.35 -29.78
CA LYS A 145 -11.95 25.72 -28.44
C LYS A 145 -13.06 26.01 -27.42
N ALA A 146 -14.16 26.65 -27.82
CA ALA A 146 -15.25 27.00 -26.91
C ALA A 146 -16.12 25.80 -26.50
N LEU A 147 -16.39 24.88 -27.44
CA LEU A 147 -17.17 23.67 -27.15
C LEU A 147 -16.37 22.69 -26.27
N LEU A 148 -15.05 22.67 -26.47
CA LEU A 148 -14.13 21.83 -25.71
C LEU A 148 -14.11 22.22 -24.22
N SER A 149 -14.03 23.52 -23.88
CA SER A 149 -13.99 23.97 -22.48
C SER A 149 -15.29 23.71 -21.73
N VAL A 150 -16.44 23.86 -22.39
CA VAL A 150 -17.76 23.58 -21.81
C VAL A 150 -17.94 22.08 -21.54
N MET A 151 -17.61 21.23 -22.51
CA MET A 151 -17.70 19.77 -22.35
C MET A 151 -16.71 19.26 -21.30
N PHE A 152 -15.53 19.87 -21.22
CA PHE A 152 -14.52 19.57 -20.22
C PHE A 152 -15.04 19.84 -18.81
N CYS A 153 -15.62 21.03 -18.58
CA CYS A 153 -16.18 21.41 -17.28
C CYS A 153 -17.34 20.50 -16.86
N PHE A 154 -18.22 20.15 -17.80
CA PHE A 154 -19.37 19.27 -17.53
C PHE A 154 -18.94 17.85 -17.14
N VAL A 155 -18.00 17.26 -17.88
CA VAL A 155 -17.43 15.94 -17.55
C VAL A 155 -16.69 15.98 -16.22
N ALA A 156 -15.91 17.04 -15.97
CA ALA A 156 -15.19 17.22 -14.71
C ALA A 156 -16.15 17.29 -13.50
N ALA A 157 -17.26 18.03 -13.63
CA ALA A 157 -18.27 18.15 -12.59
C ALA A 157 -18.97 16.82 -12.28
N ILE A 158 -19.34 16.06 -13.32
CA ILE A 158 -19.97 14.74 -13.15
C ILE A 158 -19.02 13.77 -12.47
N LEU A 159 -17.75 13.72 -12.90
CA LEU A 159 -16.78 12.80 -12.32
C LEU A 159 -16.36 13.18 -10.90
N SER A 160 -16.37 14.48 -10.56
CA SER A 160 -16.06 14.97 -9.22
C SER A 160 -17.06 14.51 -8.15
N ALA A 161 -18.29 14.17 -8.53
CA ALA A 161 -19.30 13.69 -7.58
C ALA A 161 -19.00 12.28 -7.04
N PHE A 162 -18.16 11.52 -7.74
CA PHE A 162 -17.84 10.13 -7.41
C PHE A 162 -16.41 9.94 -6.88
N LEU A 163 -15.59 10.98 -6.90
CA LEU A 163 -14.21 10.97 -6.44
C LEU A 163 -14.08 11.74 -5.12
N ASP A 164 -13.20 11.26 -4.23
CA ASP A 164 -12.85 11.99 -3.01
C ASP A 164 -12.22 13.36 -3.36
N ALA A 165 -12.56 14.41 -2.59
CA ALA A 165 -12.20 15.79 -2.89
C ALA A 165 -10.69 16.04 -3.05
N LEU A 166 -9.84 15.31 -2.31
CA LEU A 166 -8.39 15.42 -2.42
C LEU A 166 -7.89 14.83 -3.75
N THR A 167 -8.51 13.75 -4.20
CA THR A 167 -8.14 13.09 -5.46
C THR A 167 -8.58 13.87 -6.69
N VAL A 168 -9.75 14.54 -6.63
CA VAL A 168 -10.23 15.42 -7.72
C VAL A 168 -9.29 16.59 -7.91
N THR A 169 -8.90 17.27 -6.82
CA THR A 169 -8.02 18.44 -6.91
C THR A 169 -6.66 18.07 -7.52
N ALA A 170 -6.04 16.96 -7.10
CA ALA A 170 -4.78 16.48 -7.67
C ALA A 170 -4.89 16.17 -9.18
N VAL A 171 -5.98 15.52 -9.59
CA VAL A 171 -6.23 15.18 -11.00
C VAL A 171 -6.47 16.43 -11.85
N VAL A 172 -7.29 17.38 -11.36
CA VAL A 172 -7.56 18.65 -12.05
C VAL A 172 -6.28 19.47 -12.21
N ILE A 173 -5.42 19.53 -11.17
CA ILE A 173 -4.11 20.19 -11.26
C ILE A 173 -3.25 19.55 -12.34
N SER A 174 -3.16 18.21 -12.37
CA SER A 174 -2.36 17.50 -13.37
C SER A 174 -2.84 17.75 -14.79
N VAL A 175 -4.15 17.84 -15.01
CA VAL A 175 -4.75 18.16 -16.30
C VAL A 175 -4.52 19.63 -16.67
N ALA A 176 -4.70 20.56 -15.74
CA ALA A 176 -4.46 21.99 -15.97
C ALA A 176 -3.00 22.27 -16.35
N VAL A 177 -2.04 21.62 -15.67
CA VAL A 177 -0.62 21.70 -16.01
C VAL A 177 -0.32 21.06 -17.37
N GLY A 178 -0.95 19.92 -17.68
CA GLY A 178 -0.83 19.28 -19.00
C GLY A 178 -1.34 20.15 -20.15
N PHE A 179 -2.43 20.90 -19.93
CA PHE A 179 -2.92 21.90 -20.89
C PHE A 179 -1.97 23.08 -21.05
N TYR A 180 -1.39 23.56 -19.95
CA TYR A 180 -0.46 24.68 -19.97
C TYR A 180 0.76 24.38 -20.87
N GLY A 181 1.37 23.20 -20.75
CA GLY A 181 2.53 22.81 -21.57
C GLY A 181 2.24 22.44 -23.04
N VAL A 182 0.97 22.38 -23.45
CA VAL A 182 0.59 22.18 -24.86
C VAL A 182 0.31 23.52 -25.55
N TYR A 183 -0.10 24.54 -24.80
CA TYR A 183 -0.48 25.86 -25.34
C TYR A 183 0.57 26.95 -25.11
N HIS A 184 1.56 26.73 -24.25
CA HIS A 184 2.79 27.51 -24.08
C HIS A 184 4.00 26.57 -24.16
#